data_AF-A0A2M8T933-F1
#
_entry.id   AF-A0A2M8T933-F1
#
_cell.length_a   1.000
_cell.length_b   1.000
_cell.length_c   1.000
_cell.angle_alpha   90.00
_cell.angle_beta   90.00
_cell.angle_gamma   90.00
#
_symmetry.space_group_name_H-M   'P 1'
#
loop_
_entity.id
_entity.type
_entity.pdbx_description
1 polymer ?
#
loop_
_entity_poly.entity_id
_entity_poly.type
_entity_poly.pdbx_seq_one_letter_code
_entity_poly.pdbx_strand_id
1 'polypeptide(L)'
;MKDEEKKQMVYEAEKQSKLLKNLGKWSINVMGLSSIGVVIAYYGLSHSGIKFAFGVFGVVFTVVCAVICLLINLAIRNGRRNVNSILKIISNK
;
A
#
# COMPACT_ATOMS: atom_id res chain seq x y z
N MET A 1 -8.88 -31.14 13.53
CA MET A 1 -7.75 -30.20 13.63
C MET A 1 -7.34 -30.22 15.08
N LYS A 2 -6.04 -30.29 15.40
CA LYS A 2 -5.64 -30.18 16.81
C LYS A 2 -5.93 -28.75 17.28
N ASP A 3 -6.39 -28.57 18.51
CA ASP A 3 -6.79 -27.25 19.03
C ASP A 3 -5.67 -26.21 18.91
N GLU A 4 -4.42 -26.65 19.03
CA GLU A 4 -3.23 -25.81 18.86
C GLU A 4 -3.04 -25.29 17.43
N GLU A 5 -3.35 -26.10 16.40
CA GLU A 5 -3.28 -25.67 15.00
C GLU A 5 -4.35 -24.62 14.69
N LYS A 6 -5.55 -24.77 15.28
CA LYS A 6 -6.65 -23.79 15.15
C LYS A 6 -6.25 -22.45 15.77
N LYS A 7 -5.68 -22.47 16.98
CA LYS A 7 -5.20 -21.27 17.68
C LYS A 7 -4.13 -20.54 16.88
N GLN A 8 -3.15 -21.27 16.32
CA GLN A 8 -2.10 -20.67 15.49
C GLN A 8 -2.66 -19.98 14.24
N MET A 9 -3.59 -20.62 13.54
CA MET A 9 -4.21 -20.03 12.35
C MET A 9 -5.03 -18.78 12.67
N VAL A 10 -5.77 -18.76 13.78
CA VAL A 10 -6.47 -17.55 14.25
C VAL A 10 -5.47 -16.42 14.53
N TYR A 11 -4.38 -16.73 15.23
CA TYR A 11 -3.34 -15.75 15.55
C TYR A 11 -2.70 -15.14 14.28
N GLU A 12 -2.39 -15.96 13.28
CA GLU A 12 -1.87 -15.49 11.99
C GLU A 12 -2.88 -14.61 11.24
N ALA A 13 -4.16 -15.00 11.22
CA ALA A 13 -5.21 -14.23 10.58
C ALA A 13 -5.38 -12.84 11.23
N GLU A 14 -5.28 -12.74 12.56
CA GLU A 14 -5.31 -11.46 13.29
C GLU A 14 -4.09 -10.59 12.96
N LYS A 15 -2.89 -11.17 12.99
CA LYS A 15 -1.65 -10.47 12.61
C LYS A 15 -1.73 -9.92 11.20
N GLN A 16 -2.11 -10.75 10.23
CA GLN A 16 -2.25 -10.34 8.83
C GLN A 16 -3.32 -9.25 8.69
N SER A 17 -4.46 -9.37 9.38
CA SER A 17 -5.51 -8.35 9.37
C SER A 17 -5.02 -7.00 9.90
N LYS A 18 -4.20 -7.00 10.97
CA LYS A 18 -3.58 -5.79 11.50
C LYS A 18 -2.59 -5.16 10.51
N LEU A 19 -1.76 -5.98 9.85
CA LEU A 19 -0.84 -5.51 8.82
C LEU A 19 -1.58 -4.89 7.63
N LEU A 20 -2.65 -5.53 7.17
CA LEU A 20 -3.51 -5.02 6.08
C LEU A 20 -4.14 -3.66 6.43
N LYS A 21 -4.59 -3.48 7.67
CA LYS A 21 -5.11 -2.19 8.15
C LYS A 21 -4.03 -1.11 8.13
N ASN A 22 -2.81 -1.45 8.52
CA ASN A 22 -1.68 -0.51 8.47
C ASN A 22 -1.30 -0.18 7.03
N LEU A 23 -1.21 -1.17 6.13
CA LEU A 23 -0.96 -0.94 4.70
C LEU A 23 -1.99 0.01 4.07
N GLY A 24 -3.26 -0.11 4.44
CA GLY A 24 -4.29 0.84 4.01
C GLY A 24 -3.99 2.28 4.41
N LYS A 25 -3.56 2.50 5.65
CA LYS A 25 -3.14 3.84 6.13
C LYS A 25 -1.90 4.36 5.38
N TRP A 26 -0.92 3.47 5.16
CA TRP A 26 0.28 3.82 4.40
C TRP A 26 -0.05 4.23 2.97
N SER A 27 -0.99 3.54 2.30
CA SER A 27 -1.43 3.92 0.95
C SER A 27 -1.99 5.34 0.91
N ILE A 28 -2.79 5.72 1.90
CA ILE A 28 -3.36 7.08 2.00
C ILE A 28 -2.24 8.10 2.19
N ASN A 29 -1.28 7.82 3.08
CA ASN A 29 -0.14 8.71 3.32
C ASN A 29 0.73 8.89 2.07
N VAL A 30 0.99 7.82 1.32
CA VAL A 30 1.76 7.86 0.06
C VAL A 30 1.02 8.67 -1.01
N MET A 31 -0.30 8.52 -1.13
CA MET A 31 -1.11 9.37 -2.01
C MET A 31 -1.04 10.85 -1.59
N GLY A 32 -1.11 11.13 -0.28
CA GLY A 32 -0.93 12.48 0.25
C GLY A 32 0.42 13.08 -0.14
N LEU A 33 1.51 12.34 0.04
CA LEU A 33 2.86 12.77 -0.37
C LEU A 33 2.97 12.98 -1.88
N SER A 34 2.35 12.10 -2.68
CA SER A 34 2.34 12.22 -4.15
C SER A 34 1.77 13.55 -4.64
N SER A 35 0.80 14.12 -3.92
CA SER A 35 0.20 15.41 -4.28
C SER A 35 1.21 16.57 -4.21
N ILE A 36 2.15 16.52 -3.26
CA ILE A 36 3.26 17.48 -3.16
C ILE A 36 4.13 17.40 -4.42
N GLY A 37 4.41 16.17 -4.88
CA GLY A 37 5.13 15.94 -6.13
C GLY A 37 4.45 16.57 -7.35
N VAL A 38 3.12 16.50 -7.42
CA VAL A 38 2.33 17.12 -8.50
C VAL A 38 2.47 18.64 -8.47
N VAL A 39 2.42 19.26 -7.29
CA VAL A 39 2.61 20.72 -7.14
C VAL A 39 4.02 21.14 -7.59
N ILE A 40 5.05 20.38 -7.17
CA ILE A 40 6.44 20.62 -7.58
C ILE A 40 6.59 20.45 -9.10
N ALA A 41 5.98 19.42 -9.68
CA ALA A 41 5.99 19.16 -11.11
C ALA A 41 5.35 20.33 -11.88
N TYR A 42 4.14 20.73 -11.50
CA TYR A 42 3.41 21.83 -12.14
C TYR A 42 4.22 23.14 -12.10
N TYR A 43 4.74 23.49 -10.93
CA TYR A 43 5.53 24.71 -10.77
C TYR A 43 6.83 24.64 -11.57
N GLY A 44 7.58 23.54 -11.45
CA GLY A 44 8.88 23.39 -12.07
C GLY A 44 8.82 23.32 -13.61
N LEU A 45 7.86 22.59 -14.16
CA LEU A 45 7.68 22.46 -15.61
C LEU A 45 7.23 23.76 -16.29
N SER A 46 6.64 24.69 -15.54
CA SER A 46 6.26 26.02 -16.05
C SER A 46 7.44 26.99 -16.16
N HIS A 47 8.65 26.58 -15.76
CA HIS A 47 9.85 27.41 -15.74
C HIS A 47 11.01 26.75 -16.50
N SER A 48 12.06 27.51 -16.77
CA SER A 48 13.30 27.05 -17.42
C SER A 48 14.47 26.94 -16.43
N GLY A 49 15.58 26.36 -16.90
CA GLY A 49 16.81 26.22 -16.11
C GLY A 49 16.66 25.23 -14.95
N ILE A 50 17.23 25.55 -13.79
CA ILE A 50 17.25 24.63 -12.64
C ILE A 50 15.84 24.29 -12.11
N LYS A 51 14.88 25.22 -12.25
CA LYS A 51 13.48 24.99 -11.85
C LYS A 51 12.80 23.92 -12.70
N PHE A 52 13.15 23.82 -13.99
CA PHE A 52 12.68 22.75 -14.86
C PHE A 52 13.11 21.37 -14.37
N ALA A 53 14.36 21.24 -13.93
CA ALA A 53 14.89 19.98 -13.38
C ALA A 53 14.11 19.53 -12.13
N PHE A 54 13.74 20.48 -11.24
CA PHE A 54 12.84 20.18 -10.12
C PHE A 54 11.45 19.73 -10.59
N GLY A 55 10.95 20.30 -11.69
CA GLY A 55 9.70 19.86 -12.32
C GLY A 55 9.75 18.39 -12.76
N VAL A 56 10.82 18.02 -13.47
CA VAL A 56 11.06 16.62 -13.90
C VAL A 56 11.18 15.69 -12.68
N PHE A 57 11.91 16.10 -11.64
CA PHE A 57 12.00 15.34 -10.40
C PHE A 57 10.62 15.13 -9.75
N GLY A 58 9.77 16.18 -9.71
CA GLY A 58 8.41 16.10 -9.21
C GLY A 58 7.57 15.06 -9.94
N VAL A 59 7.67 15.01 -11.28
CA VAL A 59 7.00 13.98 -12.09
C VAL A 59 7.47 12.58 -11.72
N VAL A 60 8.79 12.34 -11.68
CA VAL A 60 9.36 11.03 -11.34
C VAL A 60 8.92 10.60 -9.95
N PHE A 61 8.97 11.51 -8.97
CA PHE A 61 8.53 11.23 -7.61
C PHE A 61 7.04 10.84 -7.55
N THR A 62 6.16 11.59 -8.20
CA THR A 62 4.72 11.28 -8.28
C THR A 62 4.48 9.90 -8.92
N VAL A 63 5.19 9.58 -10.01
CA VAL A 63 5.07 8.26 -10.67
C VAL A 63 5.49 7.13 -9.73
N VAL A 64 6.59 7.30 -9.00
CA VAL A 64 7.05 6.30 -8.02
C VAL A 64 6.01 6.09 -6.92
N CYS A 65 5.43 7.16 -6.37
CA CYS A 65 4.35 7.05 -5.40
C CYS A 65 3.14 6.30 -5.95
N ALA A 66 2.74 6.56 -7.21
CA ALA A 66 1.64 5.87 -7.85
C ALA A 66 1.91 4.36 -7.98
N VAL A 67 3.12 3.98 -8.42
CA VAL A 67 3.54 2.56 -8.51
C VAL A 67 3.50 1.89 -7.13
N ILE A 68 4.02 2.54 -6.09
CA ILE A 68 3.96 2.01 -4.72
C ILE A 68 2.51 1.78 -4.27
N CYS A 69 1.60 2.73 -4.53
CA CYS A 69 0.18 2.57 -4.22
C CYS A 69 -0.45 1.39 -4.98
N LEU A 70 -0.10 1.17 -6.24
CA LEU A 70 -0.55 0.00 -7.00
C LEU A 70 -0.08 -1.31 -6.35
N LEU A 71 1.19 -1.38 -5.94
CA LEU A 71 1.75 -2.55 -5.25
C LEU A 71 1.09 -2.79 -3.89
N ILE A 72 0.85 -1.73 -3.10
CA ILE A 72 0.14 -1.83 -1.82
C ILE A 72 -1.30 -2.34 -2.04
N ASN A 73 -2.00 -1.85 -3.06
CA ASN A 73 -3.35 -2.32 -3.38
C ASN A 73 -3.36 -3.80 -3.76
N LEU A 74 -2.38 -4.27 -4.55
CA LEU A 74 -2.21 -5.68 -4.87
C LEU A 74 -1.92 -6.52 -3.61
N ALA A 75 -1.02 -6.04 -2.75
CA ALA A 75 -0.69 -6.69 -1.48
C ALA A 75 -1.92 -6.79 -0.57
N ILE A 76 -2.75 -5.74 -0.49
CA ILE A 76 -3.98 -5.75 0.31
C ILE A 76 -4.99 -6.76 -0.25
N ARG A 77 -5.20 -6.80 -1.57
CA ARG A 77 -6.11 -7.75 -2.21
C ARG A 77 -5.68 -9.19 -1.95
N ASN A 78 -4.39 -9.48 -2.09
CA ASN A 78 -3.86 -10.84 -1.87
C ASN A 78 -3.88 -11.22 -0.39
N GLY A 79 -3.47 -10.32 0.51
CA GLY A 79 -3.52 -10.61 1.95
C GLY A 79 -4.95 -10.83 2.47
N ARG A 80 -5.95 -10.09 1.97
CA ARG A 80 -7.36 -10.35 2.33
C ARG A 80 -7.81 -11.74 1.88
N ARG A 81 -7.40 -12.19 0.68
CA ARG A 81 -7.69 -13.55 0.21
C ARG A 81 -7.04 -14.60 1.12
N ASN A 82 -5.80 -14.38 1.56
CA ASN A 82 -5.11 -15.29 2.48
C ASN A 82 -5.83 -15.38 3.83
N VAL A 83 -6.19 -14.25 4.44
CA VAL A 83 -6.97 -14.22 5.70
C VAL A 83 -8.31 -14.95 5.53
N ASN A 84 -9.04 -14.68 4.45
CA ASN A 84 -10.33 -15.34 4.21
C ASN A 84 -10.19 -16.86 4.01
N SER A 85 -9.10 -17.31 3.36
CA SER A 85 -8.81 -18.74 3.21
C SER A 85 -8.59 -19.41 4.56
N ILE A 86 -7.79 -18.79 5.44
CA ILE A 86 -7.55 -19.27 6.81
C ILE A 86 -8.87 -19.37 7.59
N LEU A 87 -9.68 -18.31 7.58
CA LEU A 87 -10.97 -18.29 8.26
C LEU A 87 -11.93 -19.38 7.73
N LYS A 88 -11.94 -19.62 6.42
CA LYS A 88 -12.74 -20.69 5.81
C LYS A 88 -12.28 -22.08 6.26
N ILE A 89 -10.97 -22.32 6.35
CA ILE A 89 -10.41 -23.59 6.84
C ILE A 89 -10.82 -23.82 8.30
N ILE A 90 -10.82 -22.76 9.12
CA ILE A 90 -11.23 -22.82 10.53
C ILE A 90 -12.74 -23.08 10.69
N SER A 91 -13.58 -22.53 9.79
CA SER A 91 -15.04 -22.62 9.87
C SER A 91 -15.64 -23.90 9.27
N ASN A 92 -15.00 -24.50 8.26
CA ASN A 92 -15.51 -25.69 7.58
C ASN A 92 -15.11 -27.03 8.27
N LYS A 93 -14.47 -26.98 9.44
CA LYS A 93 -13.99 -28.13 10.20
C LYS A 93 -14.31 -27.96 11.68
#